data_AF-A0A353GUX4-F1
#
_entry.id   AF-A0A353GUX4-F1
#
_cell.length_a   1.000
_cell.length_b   1.000
_cell.length_c   1.000
_cell.angle_alpha   90.00
_cell.angle_beta   90.00
_cell.angle_gamma   90.00
#
_symmetry.space_group_name_H-M   'P 1'
#
loop_
_entity.id
_entity.type
_entity.pdbx_description
1 polymer ?
#
loop_
_entity_poly.entity_id
_entity_poly.type
_entity_poly.pdbx_seq_one_letter_code
_entity_poly.pdbx_strand_id
1 'polypeptide(L)'
;MEYVSKIIYKNKTIYCVDYSIFQKDNDKKEKTLQLLKMTAHSCLKQPENSVLALINVTNFYFDMDILNAFKESSNLIIPFEKKLAIIGVKGIIKTAYNFVIGATQDSKAKSFDSKEEAKEWLVKDESLQN
;
A
#
# COMPACT_ATOMS: atom_id res chain seq x y z
N MET A 1 15.71 9.10 -6.77
CA MET A 1 15.34 7.86 -6.05
C MET A 1 13.85 7.68 -6.21
N GLU A 2 13.42 6.60 -6.85
CA GLU A 2 12.00 6.35 -7.15
C GLU A 2 11.32 5.67 -5.95
N TYR A 3 10.53 6.45 -5.20
CA TYR A 3 9.76 6.01 -4.02
C TYR A 3 8.57 5.11 -4.37
N VAL A 4 8.12 5.25 -5.61
CA VAL A 4 7.14 4.41 -6.28
C VAL A 4 7.90 3.71 -7.39
N SER A 5 7.96 2.38 -7.34
CA SER A 5 8.57 1.58 -8.40
C SER A 5 7.55 0.62 -8.99
N LYS A 6 7.69 0.32 -10.29
CA LYS A 6 6.90 -0.74 -10.93
C LYS A 6 7.79 -1.94 -11.16
N ILE A 7 7.32 -3.10 -10.75
CA ILE A 7 8.01 -4.36 -11.03
C ILE A 7 7.12 -5.25 -11.88
N ILE A 8 7.73 -6.02 -12.78
CA ILE A 8 7.04 -7.08 -13.51
C ILE A 8 7.31 -8.38 -12.78
N TYR A 9 6.25 -9.07 -12.39
CA TYR A 9 6.33 -10.36 -11.70
C TYR A 9 5.31 -11.32 -12.29
N LYS A 10 5.76 -12.46 -12.82
CA LYS A 10 4.91 -13.44 -13.55
C LYS A 10 3.97 -12.78 -14.57
N ASN A 11 4.52 -11.93 -15.44
CA ASN A 11 3.79 -11.14 -16.45
C ASN A 11 2.73 -10.16 -15.93
N LYS A 12 2.69 -9.87 -14.63
CA LYS A 12 1.83 -8.84 -14.05
C LYS A 12 2.64 -7.68 -13.49
N THR A 13 2.14 -6.47 -13.69
CA THR A 13 2.73 -5.26 -13.13
C THR A 13 2.27 -5.08 -11.69
N ILE A 14 3.24 -4.95 -10.77
CA ILE A 14 3.00 -4.62 -9.37
C ILE A 14 3.55 -3.23 -9.09
N TYR A 15 2.73 -2.39 -8.48
CA TYR A 15 3.07 -1.05 -8.00
C TYR A 15 3.63 -1.15 -6.59
N CYS A 16 4.93 -0.93 -6.43
CA CYS A 16 5.62 -0.98 -5.15
C CYS A 16 5.78 0.43 -4.58
N VAL A 17 5.39 0.62 -3.32
CA VAL A 17 5.57 1.88 -2.60
C VAL A 17 6.28 1.60 -1.29
N ASP A 18 7.38 2.30 -1.02
CA ASP A 18 8.16 2.12 0.20
C ASP A 18 8.10 3.36 1.10
N TYR A 19 7.42 3.22 2.24
CA TYR A 19 7.31 4.26 3.26
C TYR A 19 8.34 4.10 4.39
N SER A 20 9.10 2.99 4.44
CA SER A 20 10.10 2.74 5.48
C SER A 20 11.27 3.72 5.47
N ILE A 21 11.50 4.33 4.31
CA ILE A 21 12.66 5.17 4.01
C ILE A 21 12.65 6.51 4.76
N PHE A 22 11.48 7.03 5.14
CA PHE A 22 11.36 8.38 5.72
C PHE A 22 11.62 8.42 7.22
N GLN A 23 11.89 7.28 7.88
CA GLN A 23 11.99 7.23 9.35
C GLN A 23 12.99 8.24 9.93
N LYS A 24 14.11 8.48 9.22
CA LYS A 24 15.24 9.30 9.68
C LYS A 24 15.26 10.72 9.09
N ASP A 25 14.28 11.07 8.26
CA ASP A 25 14.18 12.40 7.68
C ASP A 25 13.58 13.41 8.66
N ASN A 26 14.12 14.62 8.69
CA ASN A 26 13.55 15.73 9.47
C ASN A 26 12.13 16.11 8.98
N ASP A 27 11.90 16.03 7.67
CA ASP A 27 10.62 16.38 7.01
C ASP A 27 9.75 15.15 6.69
N LYS A 28 9.91 14.06 7.46
CA LYS A 28 9.28 12.76 7.20
C LYS A 28 7.77 12.81 6.99
N LYS A 29 7.06 13.70 7.70
CA LYS A 29 5.62 13.88 7.58
C LYS A 29 5.24 14.43 6.21
N GLU A 30 5.86 15.53 5.80
CA GLU A 30 5.59 16.16 4.50
C GLU A 30 5.91 15.21 3.34
N LYS A 31 7.08 14.55 3.40
CA LYS A 31 7.48 13.57 2.39
C LYS A 31 6.51 12.39 2.29
N THR A 32 6.03 11.89 3.43
CA THR A 32 5.02 10.82 3.48
C THR A 32 3.72 11.26 2.82
N LEU A 33 3.23 12.46 3.15
CA LEU A 33 2.00 13.01 2.57
C LEU A 33 2.13 13.28 1.08
N GLN A 34 3.29 13.75 0.62
CA GLN A 34 3.57 13.93 -0.82
C GLN A 34 3.59 12.57 -1.55
N LEU A 35 4.29 11.57 -1.00
CA LEU A 35 4.33 10.22 -1.59
C LEU A 35 2.92 9.63 -1.71
N LEU A 36 2.13 9.76 -0.65
CA LEU A 36 0.74 9.29 -0.62
C LEU A 36 -0.12 9.95 -1.71
N LYS A 37 -0.03 11.27 -1.88
CA LYS A 37 -0.72 11.99 -2.96
C LYS A 37 -0.27 11.53 -4.35
N MET A 38 1.03 11.35 -4.56
CA MET A 38 1.58 10.88 -5.85
C MET A 38 1.11 9.46 -6.19
N THR A 39 1.13 8.56 -5.22
CA THR A 39 0.65 7.18 -5.37
C THR A 39 -0.84 7.16 -5.68
N ALA A 40 -1.65 7.90 -4.91
CA ALA A 40 -3.09 7.96 -5.12
C ALA A 40 -3.42 8.50 -6.52
N HIS A 41 -2.80 9.60 -6.94
CA HIS A 41 -2.98 10.17 -8.27
C HIS A 41 -2.55 9.22 -9.40
N SER A 42 -1.54 8.38 -9.17
CA SER A 42 -1.12 7.36 -10.14
C SER A 42 -2.13 6.23 -10.25
N CYS A 43 -2.75 5.83 -9.13
CA CYS A 43 -3.78 4.79 -9.09
C CYS A 43 -5.06 5.22 -9.81
N LEU A 44 -5.50 6.47 -9.61
CA LEU A 44 -6.68 7.05 -10.26
C LEU A 44 -6.59 7.11 -11.81
N LYS A 45 -5.39 6.98 -12.38
CA LYS A 45 -5.17 6.92 -13.83
C LYS A 45 -5.23 5.51 -14.39
N GLN A 46 -5.33 4.50 -13.54
CA GLN A 46 -5.43 3.10 -13.95
C GLN A 46 -6.90 2.72 -14.17
N PRO A 47 -7.18 1.65 -14.93
CA PRO A 47 -8.52 1.09 -15.01
C PRO A 47 -9.02 0.62 -13.63
N GLU A 48 -10.33 0.62 -13.44
CA GLU A 48 -10.93 0.05 -12.23
C GLU A 48 -10.52 -1.42 -12.04
N ASN A 49 -10.37 -1.83 -10.78
CA ASN A 49 -10.03 -3.21 -10.38
C ASN A 49 -8.80 -3.80 -11.12
N SER A 50 -7.79 -2.98 -11.42
CA SER A 50 -6.60 -3.39 -12.18
C SER A 50 -5.30 -3.31 -11.40
N VAL A 51 -5.25 -2.51 -10.33
CA VAL A 51 -4.00 -2.19 -9.64
C VAL A 51 -3.63 -3.28 -8.65
N LEU A 52 -2.44 -3.85 -8.84
CA LEU A 52 -1.78 -4.71 -7.86
C LEU A 52 -0.75 -3.87 -7.13
N ALA A 53 -0.95 -3.63 -5.83
CA ALA A 53 -0.09 -2.77 -5.04
C ALA A 53 0.64 -3.56 -3.95
N LEU A 54 1.93 -3.25 -3.75
CA LEU A 54 2.76 -3.73 -2.66
C LEU A 54 3.28 -2.53 -1.86
N ILE A 55 2.87 -2.42 -0.61
CA ILE A 55 3.28 -1.33 0.28
C ILE A 55 4.19 -1.85 1.38
N ASN A 56 5.35 -1.23 1.55
CA ASN A 56 6.25 -1.47 2.68
C ASN A 56 6.10 -0.37 3.73
N VAL A 57 5.67 -0.75 4.93
CA VAL A 57 5.51 0.13 6.10
C VAL A 57 6.46 -0.24 7.25
N THR A 58 7.53 -0.99 6.97
CA THR A 58 8.53 -1.35 7.98
C THR A 58 9.09 -0.09 8.64
N ASN A 59 9.08 0.01 9.98
CA ASN A 59 9.58 1.19 10.72
C ASN A 59 8.93 2.52 10.32
N PHE A 60 7.72 2.47 9.77
CA PHE A 60 7.00 3.65 9.32
C PHE A 60 6.68 4.61 10.48
N TYR A 61 6.87 5.90 10.24
CA TYR A 61 6.40 6.93 11.16
C TYR A 61 4.94 7.24 10.86
N PHE A 62 4.08 7.16 11.86
CA PHE A 62 2.68 7.57 11.73
C PHE A 62 2.31 8.58 12.82
N ASP A 63 1.44 9.50 12.45
CA ASP A 63 0.69 10.38 13.32
C ASP A 63 -0.76 10.46 12.82
N MET A 64 -1.64 11.12 13.56
CA MET A 64 -3.06 11.18 13.20
C MET A 64 -3.33 11.83 11.84
N ASP A 65 -2.53 12.82 11.43
CA ASP A 65 -2.69 13.46 10.13
C ASP A 65 -2.32 12.51 8.99
N ILE A 66 -1.25 11.75 9.17
CA ILE A 66 -0.84 10.70 8.24
C ILE A 66 -1.92 9.61 8.15
N LEU A 67 -2.46 9.13 9.28
CA LEU A 67 -3.50 8.10 9.27
C LEU A 67 -4.78 8.58 8.58
N ASN A 68 -5.18 9.83 8.82
CA ASN A 68 -6.33 10.42 8.14
C ASN A 68 -6.08 10.53 6.64
N ALA A 69 -4.90 10.99 6.22
CA ALA A 69 -4.55 11.06 4.81
C ALA A 69 -4.56 9.69 4.13
N PHE A 70 -4.05 8.64 4.81
CA PHE A 70 -4.14 7.25 4.35
C PHE A 70 -5.58 6.81 4.16
N LYS A 71 -6.43 7.01 5.18
CA LYS A 71 -7.86 6.68 5.10
C LYS A 71 -8.53 7.38 3.90
N GLU A 72 -8.33 8.69 3.76
CA GLU A 72 -8.92 9.47 2.66
C GLU A 72 -8.43 8.99 1.30
N SER A 73 -7.13 8.76 1.15
CA SER A 73 -6.55 8.29 -0.11
C SER A 73 -6.98 6.88 -0.46
N SER A 74 -7.00 5.96 0.51
CA SER A 74 -7.50 4.59 0.34
C SER A 74 -8.94 4.60 -0.16
N ASN A 75 -9.84 5.37 0.45
CA ASN A 75 -11.24 5.46 0.00
C ASN A 75 -11.38 5.92 -1.45
N LEU A 76 -10.47 6.77 -1.94
CA LEU A 76 -10.48 7.21 -3.33
C LEU A 76 -9.96 6.13 -4.31
N ILE A 77 -9.03 5.29 -3.88
CA ILE A 77 -8.32 4.34 -4.77
C ILE A 77 -8.82 2.90 -4.69
N ILE A 78 -9.55 2.50 -3.65
CA ILE A 78 -10.14 1.15 -3.49
C ILE A 78 -10.88 0.64 -4.74
N PRO A 79 -11.65 1.45 -5.49
CA PRO A 79 -12.30 1.00 -6.72
C PRO A 79 -11.30 0.54 -7.81
N PHE A 80 -10.11 1.14 -7.82
CA PHE A 80 -9.05 0.88 -8.80
C PHE A 80 -8.12 -0.26 -8.39
N GLU A 81 -8.03 -0.54 -7.10
CA GLU A 81 -7.26 -1.64 -6.57
C GLU A 81 -7.90 -2.99 -6.90
N LYS A 82 -7.09 -3.91 -7.40
CA LYS A 82 -7.44 -5.33 -7.52
C LYS A 82 -7.04 -6.08 -6.27
N LYS A 83 -5.79 -5.88 -5.82
CA LYS A 83 -5.23 -6.46 -4.60
C LYS A 83 -4.17 -5.54 -4.02
N LEU A 84 -4.16 -5.44 -2.70
CA LEU A 84 -3.20 -4.65 -1.95
C LEU A 84 -2.47 -5.56 -0.94
N ALA A 85 -1.16 -5.70 -1.10
CA ALA A 85 -0.31 -6.42 -0.16
C ALA A 85 0.53 -5.44 0.66
N ILE A 86 0.59 -5.64 1.97
CA ILE A 86 1.31 -4.75 2.87
C ILE A 86 2.31 -5.56 3.68
N ILE A 87 3.57 -5.11 3.74
CA ILE A 87 4.63 -5.75 4.54
C ILE A 87 5.11 -4.81 5.64
N GLY A 88 5.64 -5.38 6.73
CA GLY A 88 6.16 -4.60 7.86
C GLY A 88 5.10 -4.21 8.90
N VAL A 89 3.91 -4.83 8.86
CA VAL A 89 2.83 -4.61 9.84
C VAL A 89 3.16 -5.30 11.17
N LYS A 90 4.00 -4.65 12.00
CA LYS A 90 4.45 -5.18 13.30
C LYS A 90 4.39 -4.12 14.40
N GLY A 91 4.25 -4.55 15.65
CA GLY A 91 4.22 -3.66 16.81
C GLY A 91 3.19 -2.55 16.67
N ILE A 92 3.62 -1.30 16.84
CA ILE A 92 2.74 -0.12 16.76
C ILE A 92 2.14 0.10 15.37
N ILE A 93 2.80 -0.35 14.29
CA ILE A 93 2.28 -0.26 12.92
C ILE A 93 1.03 -1.11 12.75
N LYS A 94 0.88 -2.19 13.53
CA LYS A 94 -0.34 -3.01 13.51
C LYS A 94 -1.57 -2.22 13.94
N THR A 95 -1.43 -1.32 14.91
CA THR A 95 -2.52 -0.44 15.35
C THR A 95 -2.91 0.55 14.25
N ALA A 96 -1.92 1.20 13.63
CA ALA A 96 -2.12 2.10 12.50
C ALA A 96 -2.82 1.38 11.32
N TYR A 97 -2.34 0.20 10.97
CA TYR A 97 -2.93 -0.65 9.92
C TYR A 97 -4.40 -0.99 10.22
N ASN A 98 -4.69 -1.49 11.43
CA ASN A 98 -6.05 -1.85 11.82
C ASN A 98 -7.00 -0.65 11.81
N PHE A 99 -6.51 0.54 12.20
CA PHE A 99 -7.29 1.77 12.13
C PHE A 99 -7.68 2.11 10.70
N VAL A 100 -6.72 2.11 9.77
CA VAL A 100 -6.99 2.44 8.36
C VAL A 100 -7.90 1.40 7.72
N ILE A 101 -7.55 0.12 7.80
CA ILE A 101 -8.35 -0.97 7.19
C ILE A 101 -9.75 -1.05 7.80
N GLY A 102 -9.89 -0.88 9.11
CA GLY A 102 -11.20 -0.84 9.76
C GLY A 102 -12.05 0.36 9.31
N ALA A 103 -11.42 1.51 9.08
CA ALA A 103 -12.11 2.73 8.66
C ALA A 103 -12.48 2.74 7.16
N THR A 104 -11.72 2.05 6.32
CA THR A 104 -11.94 1.98 4.87
C THR A 104 -12.71 0.73 4.45
N GLN A 105 -12.78 -0.28 5.32
CA GLN A 105 -13.35 -1.61 5.04
C GLN A 105 -12.72 -2.26 3.79
N ASP A 106 -11.44 -2.00 3.55
CA ASP A 106 -10.74 -2.49 2.37
C ASP A 106 -10.48 -4.01 2.46
N SER A 107 -11.38 -4.79 1.86
CA SER A 107 -11.30 -6.24 1.80
C SER A 107 -10.23 -6.77 0.84
N LYS A 108 -9.63 -5.90 0.01
CA LYS A 108 -8.59 -6.26 -0.96
C LYS A 108 -7.19 -6.14 -0.35
N ALA A 109 -7.07 -5.56 0.84
CA ALA A 109 -5.82 -5.42 1.58
C ALA A 109 -5.49 -6.67 2.39
N LYS A 110 -4.23 -7.12 2.32
CA LYS A 110 -3.71 -8.20 3.16
C LYS A 110 -2.27 -7.94 3.60
N SER A 111 -1.96 -8.18 4.87
CA SER A 111 -0.61 -8.07 5.40
C SER A 111 0.19 -9.38 5.25
N PHE A 112 1.50 -9.26 5.00
CA PHE A 112 2.43 -10.38 4.86
C PHE A 112 3.71 -10.14 5.66
N ASP A 113 4.39 -11.22 6.05
CA ASP A 113 5.68 -11.15 6.74
C ASP A 113 6.86 -10.99 5.76
N SER A 114 6.73 -11.47 4.53
CA SER A 114 7.78 -11.39 3.51
C SER A 114 7.30 -10.74 2.19
N LYS A 115 8.23 -10.10 1.51
CA LYS A 115 8.01 -9.51 0.17
C LYS A 115 7.70 -10.57 -0.88
N GLU A 116 8.23 -11.78 -0.74
CA GLU A 116 8.04 -12.86 -1.70
C GLU A 116 6.62 -13.42 -1.64
N GLU A 117 6.12 -13.73 -0.43
CA GLU A 117 4.74 -14.19 -0.23
C GLU A 117 3.73 -13.14 -0.70
N ALA A 118 4.01 -11.86 -0.43
CA ALA A 118 3.19 -10.75 -0.88
C ALA A 118 3.08 -10.70 -2.41
N LYS A 119 4.21 -10.80 -3.13
CA LYS A 119 4.24 -10.82 -4.60
C LYS A 119 3.50 -12.03 -5.17
N GLU A 120 3.73 -13.22 -4.60
CA GLU A 120 3.05 -14.46 -5.02
C GLU A 120 1.53 -14.33 -4.89
N TRP A 121 1.05 -13.80 -3.75
CA TRP A 121 -0.38 -13.62 -3.52
C TRP A 121 -1.01 -12.56 -4.44
N LEU A 122 -0.30 -11.46 -4.70
CA LEU A 122 -0.77 -10.39 -5.60
C LEU A 122 -1.04 -10.91 -7.01
N VAL A 123 -0.18 -11.79 -7.53
CA VAL A 123 -0.31 -12.27 -8.91
C VAL A 123 -1.18 -13.52 -9.05
N LYS A 124 -1.43 -14.24 -7.94
CA LYS A 124 -2.35 -15.39 -7.92
C LYS A 124 -3.76 -14.92 -8.29
N ASP A 125 -4.32 -15.44 -9.37
CA ASP A 125 -5.71 -15.15 -9.72
C ASP A 125 -6.66 -15.83 -8.72
N GLU A 126 -7.78 -15.18 -8.40
CA GLU A 126 -8.85 -15.77 -7.58
C GLU A 126 -9.67 -16.83 -8.35
N SER A 127 -9.38 -17.07 -9.62
CA SER A 127 -10.10 -17.99 -10.51
C SER A 127 -9.74 -19.47 -10.35
N LEU A 128 -9.34 -19.91 -9.16
CA LEU A 128 -9.17 -21.32 -8.83
C LEU A 128 -9.72 -21.61 -7.43
N GLN A 129 -11.03 -21.42 -7.28
CA GLN A 129 -11.82 -22.24 -6.37
C GLN A 129 -12.96 -22.82 -7.21
N ASN A 130 -12.87 -24.14 -7.42
CA ASN A 130 -13.84 -24.98 -8.11
C ASN A 130 -15.23 -24.89 -7.49
#